data_AF-A0A970ASS9-F1
#
_entry.id   AF-A0A970ASS9-F1
#
_cell.length_a   1.000
_cell.length_b   1.000
_cell.length_c   1.000
_cell.angle_alpha   90.00
_cell.angle_beta   90.00
_cell.angle_gamma   90.00
#
_symmetry.space_group_name_H-M   'P 1'
#
loop_
_entity.id
_entity.type
_entity.pdbx_description
1 polymer ?
#
loop_
_entity_poly.entity_id
_entity_poly.type
_entity_poly.pdbx_seq_one_letter_code
_entity_poly.pdbx_strand_id
1 'polypeptide(L)'
;MGSDNYTMSKPGLAKWAVEPRPGGTFNVRAPDGSLYGTYGTLNQAASIVGIRQKEDDAAARRMTRSCMCCKALFESEGIHNRLCGRCRGLGEGGWNPHAVAPRSGRPR
;
A
#
# COMPACT_ATOMS: atom_id res chain seq x y z
N MET A 1 30.42 7.56 8.80
CA MET A 1 30.05 6.72 7.65
C MET A 1 28.55 6.48 7.70
N GLY A 2 27.81 7.01 6.72
CA GLY A 2 26.49 6.53 6.25
C GLY A 2 25.31 6.53 7.22
N SER A 3 24.79 7.70 7.61
CA SER A 3 23.40 7.82 8.06
C SER A 3 22.49 7.78 6.84
N ASP A 4 22.17 6.58 6.36
CA ASP A 4 21.22 6.37 5.26
C ASP A 4 19.81 6.66 5.75
N ASN A 5 19.47 7.96 5.70
CA ASN A 5 18.12 8.48 5.70
C ASN A 5 17.33 7.78 4.58
N TYR A 6 16.62 6.70 4.91
CA TYR A 6 15.45 6.24 4.15
C TYR A 6 14.30 7.24 4.37
N THR A 7 14.53 8.50 3.99
CA THR A 7 13.50 9.35 3.41
C THR A 7 12.98 8.60 2.18
N MET A 8 12.06 7.66 2.39
CA MET A 8 11.19 7.18 1.33
C MET A 8 10.47 8.42 0.82
N SER A 9 11.00 9.01 -0.26
CA SER A 9 10.31 10.01 -1.06
C SER A 9 8.93 9.43 -1.36
N LYS A 10 7.92 10.06 -0.74
CA LYS A 10 6.53 9.59 -0.74
C LYS A 10 6.07 9.43 -2.19
N PRO A 11 5.52 8.27 -2.58
CA PRO A 11 4.93 8.15 -3.90
C PRO A 11 3.77 9.14 -4.05
N GLY A 12 3.76 9.86 -5.18
CA GLY A 12 2.68 10.77 -5.61
C GLY A 12 2.89 12.23 -5.20
N LEU A 13 3.33 13.08 -6.14
CA LEU A 13 3.35 14.55 -5.98
C LEU A 13 1.97 15.15 -5.68
N ALA A 14 0.91 14.40 -5.97
CA ALA A 14 -0.46 14.81 -5.79
C ALA A 14 -0.91 14.43 -4.37
N LYS A 15 -1.38 15.43 -3.60
CA LYS A 15 -1.80 15.28 -2.19
C LYS A 15 -3.28 15.54 -2.06
N TRP A 16 -3.93 14.82 -1.16
CA TRP A 16 -5.27 15.15 -0.70
C TRP A 16 -5.27 16.52 0.01
N ALA A 17 -6.28 17.33 -0.22
CA ALA A 17 -6.35 18.71 0.28
C ALA A 17 -7.70 19.04 0.93
N VAL A 18 -7.68 19.93 1.92
CA VAL A 18 -8.88 20.55 2.49
C VAL A 18 -8.98 21.97 1.97
N GLU A 19 -10.13 22.32 1.38
CA GLU A 19 -10.46 23.66 0.93
C GLU A 19 -11.60 24.24 1.79
N PRO A 20 -11.38 25.33 2.54
CA PRO A 20 -12.47 26.00 3.25
C PRO A 20 -13.40 26.67 2.24
N ARG A 21 -14.71 26.60 2.49
CA ARG A 21 -15.73 27.27 1.67
C ARG A 21 -16.46 28.37 2.44
N PRO A 22 -16.92 29.43 1.73
CA PRO A 22 -17.87 30.37 2.29
C PRO A 22 -19.11 29.62 2.82
N GLY A 23 -19.54 29.92 4.04
CA GLY A 23 -20.61 29.19 4.73
C GLY A 23 -20.14 28.15 5.76
N GLY A 24 -18.85 28.13 6.10
CA GLY A 24 -18.34 27.35 7.24
C GLY A 24 -18.22 25.85 6.98
N THR A 25 -18.25 25.43 5.71
CA THR A 25 -18.04 24.04 5.30
C THR A 25 -16.65 23.84 4.71
N PHE A 26 -16.19 22.60 4.70
CA PHE A 26 -14.85 22.22 4.27
C PHE A 26 -14.96 21.15 3.19
N ASN A 27 -14.44 21.45 2.01
CA ASN A 27 -14.34 20.49 0.92
C ASN A 27 -13.07 19.67 1.06
N VAL A 28 -13.15 18.37 0.82
CA VAL A 28 -11.98 17.52 0.64
C VAL A 28 -11.82 17.26 -0.85
N ARG A 29 -10.63 17.52 -1.37
CA ARG A 29 -10.27 17.23 -2.76
C ARG A 29 -9.27 16.08 -2.84
N ALA A 30 -9.48 15.25 -3.84
CA ALA A 30 -8.56 14.21 -4.22
C ALA A 30 -7.36 14.80 -4.98
N PRO A 31 -6.26 14.03 -5.14
CA PRO A 31 -5.04 14.50 -5.77
C PRO A 31 -5.19 14.90 -7.24
N ASP A 32 -6.20 14.35 -7.92
CA ASP A 32 -6.59 14.69 -9.30
C ASP A 32 -7.40 16.00 -9.40
N GLY A 33 -7.68 16.65 -8.28
CA GLY A 33 -8.48 17.87 -8.18
C GLY A 33 -9.98 17.62 -8.09
N SER A 34 -10.44 16.37 -8.13
CA SER A 34 -11.86 16.03 -7.99
C SER A 34 -12.37 16.28 -6.57
N LEU A 35 -13.63 16.70 -6.46
CA LEU A 35 -14.29 16.87 -5.16
C LEU A 35 -14.66 15.50 -4.60
N TYR A 36 -14.08 15.15 -3.46
CA TYR A 36 -14.40 13.90 -2.77
C TYR A 36 -15.65 14.04 -1.90
N GLY A 37 -15.76 15.16 -1.17
CA GLY A 37 -16.88 15.39 -0.26
C GLY A 37 -16.81 16.75 0.45
N THR A 38 -17.91 17.11 1.11
CA THR A 38 -18.05 18.35 1.89
C THR A 38 -18.42 18.00 3.32
N TYR A 39 -17.75 18.64 4.27
CA TYR A 39 -17.87 18.37 5.71
C TYR A 39 -18.20 19.64 6.49
N GLY A 40 -18.91 19.47 7.60
CA GLY A 40 -19.32 20.60 8.45
C GLY A 40 -18.22 21.12 9.39
N THR A 41 -17.14 20.37 9.57
CA THR A 41 -16.05 20.76 10.49
C THR A 41 -14.67 20.50 9.88
N LEU A 42 -13.70 21.32 10.27
CA LEU A 42 -12.30 21.19 9.82
C LEU A 42 -11.68 19.86 10.27
N ASN A 43 -11.94 19.45 11.52
CA ASN A 43 -11.40 18.21 12.08
C ASN A 43 -11.86 16.97 11.30
N GLN A 44 -13.12 16.96 10.88
CA GLN A 44 -13.66 15.87 10.06
C GLN A 44 -12.99 15.85 8.68
N ALA A 45 -12.89 16.99 8.00
CA ALA A 45 -12.22 17.09 6.70
C ALA A 45 -10.74 16.68 6.76
N ALA A 46 -10.01 17.16 7.79
CA ALA A 46 -8.60 16.82 8.00
C ALA A 46 -8.39 15.33 8.29
N SER A 47 -9.29 14.71 9.07
CA SER A 47 -9.24 13.27 9.35
C SER A 47 -9.41 12.45 8.07
N ILE A 48 -10.37 12.84 7.22
CA ILE A 48 -10.62 12.16 5.92
C ILE A 48 -9.40 12.30 5.00
N VAL A 49 -8.81 13.50 4.89
CA VAL A 49 -7.58 13.72 4.11
C VAL A 49 -6.46 12.80 4.56
N GLY A 50 -6.23 12.68 5.87
CA GLY A 50 -5.20 11.80 6.42
C GLY A 50 -5.41 10.32 6.11
N ILE A 51 -6.65 9.84 6.24
CA ILE A 51 -7.02 8.45 5.94
C ILE A 51 -6.79 8.17 4.45
N ARG A 52 -7.30 9.03 3.57
CA ARG A 52 -7.23 8.84 2.12
C ARG A 52 -5.80 8.95 1.59
N GLN A 53 -5.02 9.90 2.09
CA GLN A 53 -3.59 9.98 1.74
C GLN A 53 -2.87 8.69 2.12
N LYS A 54 -3.16 8.12 3.29
CA LYS A 54 -2.53 6.86 3.72
C LYS A 54 -2.91 5.68 2.82
N GLU A 55 -4.16 5.60 2.38
CA GLU A 55 -4.63 4.55 1.47
C GLU A 55 -3.97 4.66 0.09
N ASP A 56 -3.87 5.87 -0.46
CA ASP A 56 -3.21 6.11 -1.75
C ASP A 56 -1.70 5.87 -1.65
N ASP A 57 -1.05 6.34 -0.59
CA ASP A 57 0.37 6.06 -0.33
C ASP A 57 0.60 4.54 -0.23
N ALA A 58 -0.30 3.81 0.44
CA ALA A 58 -0.22 2.36 0.55
C ALA A 58 -0.40 1.68 -0.81
N ALA A 59 -1.41 2.09 -1.59
CA ALA A 59 -1.66 1.58 -2.93
C ALA A 59 -0.46 1.82 -3.85
N ALA A 60 0.13 3.01 -3.81
CA ALA A 60 1.29 3.34 -4.64
C ALA A 60 2.57 2.59 -4.21
N ARG A 61 2.65 2.11 -2.97
CA ARG A 61 3.74 1.23 -2.49
C ARG A 61 3.50 -0.25 -2.77
N ARG A 62 2.26 -0.66 -3.09
CA ARG A 62 1.98 -2.06 -3.46
C ARG A 62 2.70 -2.35 -4.76
N MET A 63 3.56 -3.35 -4.71
CA MET A 63 4.21 -3.87 -5.89
C MET A 63 4.17 -5.39 -5.89
N THR A 64 3.99 -5.97 -7.08
CA THR A 64 4.08 -7.41 -7.25
C THR A 64 5.53 -7.85 -7.05
N ARG A 65 5.74 -8.81 -6.14
CA ARG A 65 7.05 -9.42 -5.89
C ARG A 65 6.94 -10.94 -5.92
N SER A 66 8.02 -11.62 -6.30
CA SER A 66 8.13 -13.07 -6.12
C SER A 66 8.45 -13.40 -4.66
N CYS A 67 7.70 -14.33 -4.08
CA CYS A 67 7.96 -14.88 -2.75
C CYS A 67 9.35 -15.51 -2.70
N MET A 68 10.15 -15.21 -1.66
CA MET A 68 11.49 -15.80 -1.54
C MET A 68 11.46 -17.32 -1.35
N CYS A 69 10.43 -17.85 -0.70
CA CYS A 69 10.25 -19.27 -0.40
C CYS A 69 9.71 -20.05 -1.61
N CYS A 70 8.47 -19.77 -2.05
CA CYS A 70 7.81 -20.56 -3.11
C CYS A 70 7.85 -19.94 -4.50
N LYS A 71 8.49 -18.77 -4.66
CA LYS A 71 8.58 -17.98 -5.92
C LYS A 71 7.24 -17.48 -6.49
N ALA A 72 6.11 -17.78 -5.86
CA ALA A 72 4.81 -17.26 -6.26
C ALA A 72 4.79 -15.72 -6.23
N LEU A 73 4.13 -15.11 -7.21
CA LEU A 73 3.91 -13.66 -7.25
C LEU A 73 2.85 -13.28 -6.21
N PHE A 74 3.10 -12.21 -5.45
CA PHE A 74 2.17 -11.67 -4.47
C PHE A 74 2.30 -10.15 -4.37
N GLU A 75 1.24 -9.49 -3.89
CA GLU A 75 1.27 -8.06 -3.61
C GLU A 75 2.05 -7.80 -2.31
N SER A 76 3.12 -7.02 -2.43
CA SER A 76 3.98 -6.67 -1.32
C SER A 76 3.77 -5.20 -0.95
N GLU A 77 3.44 -4.95 0.32
CA GLU A 77 3.25 -3.60 0.88
C GLU A 77 4.57 -2.85 1.17
N GLY A 78 5.73 -3.45 0.88
CA GLY A 78 7.02 -2.80 1.08
C GLY A 78 8.23 -3.72 1.01
N ILE A 79 9.43 -3.13 1.09
CA ILE A 79 10.72 -3.83 0.93
C ILE A 79 10.95 -4.99 1.93
N HIS A 80 10.29 -4.92 3.09
CA HIS A 80 10.38 -5.90 4.16
C HIS A 80 9.42 -7.07 3.98
N ASN A 81 8.42 -6.96 3.10
CA ASN A 81 7.44 -8.01 2.87
C ASN A 81 7.90 -8.91 1.70
N ARG A 82 8.74 -9.90 2.00
CA ARG A 82 9.40 -10.81 1.03
C ARG A 82 8.77 -12.21 0.93
N LEU A 83 7.79 -12.54 1.78
CA LEU A 83 7.08 -13.82 1.79
C LEU A 83 5.60 -13.60 1.51
N CYS A 84 5.00 -14.47 0.69
CA CYS A 84 3.55 -14.43 0.48
C CYS A 84 2.80 -14.85 1.76
N GLY A 85 1.50 -14.52 1.85
CA GLY A 85 0.67 -14.80 3.03
C GLY A 85 0.73 -16.27 3.47
N ARG A 86 0.75 -17.21 2.51
CA ARG A 86 0.92 -18.65 2.78
C ARG A 86 2.26 -18.95 3.46
N CYS A 87 3.37 -18.53 2.87
CA CYS A 87 4.70 -18.81 3.41
C CYS A 87 4.95 -18.08 4.74
N ARG A 88 4.32 -16.92 4.95
CA ARG A 88 4.37 -16.18 6.20
C ARG A 88 3.65 -16.95 7.33
N GLY A 89 2.43 -17.45 7.08
CA GLY A 89 1.70 -18.26 8.06
C GLY A 89 2.40 -19.59 8.41
N LEU A 90 3.17 -20.14 7.46
CA LEU A 90 3.99 -21.34 7.69
C LEU A 90 5.28 -21.07 8.48
N GLY A 91 5.72 -19.80 8.57
CA GLY A 91 6.93 -19.42 9.29
C GLY A 91 6.78 -19.46 10.82
N GLU A 92 5.55 -19.26 11.33
CA GLU A 92 5.26 -19.35 12.78
C GLU A 92 4.93 -20.78 13.23
N GLY A 93 4.74 -21.72 12.30
CA GLY A 93 4.39 -23.10 12.62
C GLY A 93 4.98 -24.07 11.61
N GLY A 94 6.23 -24.47 11.82
CA GLY A 94 6.80 -25.73 11.32
C GLY A 94 6.86 -25.89 9.79
N TRP A 95 8.07 -25.74 9.26
CA TRP A 95 8.43 -26.04 7.88
C TRP A 95 8.03 -27.49 7.47
N ASN A 96 7.42 -27.66 6.28
CA ASN A 96 7.48 -28.94 5.56
C ASN A 96 7.93 -28.66 4.10
N PRO A 97 9.19 -28.94 3.74
CA PRO A 97 9.81 -28.45 2.51
C PRO A 97 9.42 -29.17 1.20
N HIS A 98 8.41 -30.03 1.21
CA HIS A 98 8.06 -30.85 0.03
C HIS A 98 6.67 -30.54 -0.52
N ALA A 99 6.37 -29.27 -0.82
CA ALA A 99 5.30 -28.97 -1.77
C ALA A 99 5.89 -28.88 -3.17
N VAL A 100 6.04 -30.07 -3.76
CA VAL A 100 6.39 -30.37 -5.16
C VAL A 100 5.89 -29.28 -6.11
N ALA A 101 6.80 -28.61 -6.82
CA ALA A 101 6.43 -27.84 -7.99
C ALA A 101 5.79 -28.79 -9.02
N PRO A 102 4.63 -28.47 -9.62
CA PRO A 102 4.16 -29.24 -10.76
C PRO A 102 5.21 -29.11 -11.87
N ARG A 103 5.85 -30.23 -12.21
CA ARG A 103 6.70 -30.34 -13.39
C ARG A 103 5.82 -30.01 -14.60
N SER A 104 5.99 -28.81 -15.16
CA SER A 104 5.55 -28.49 -16.51
C SER A 104 6.40 -29.30 -17.50
N GLY A 105 6.07 -30.58 -17.66
CA GLY A 105 6.61 -31.47 -18.68
C GLY A 105 5.54 -31.74 -19.74
N ARG A 106 5.76 -31.22 -20.96
CA ARG A 106 4.92 -31.33 -22.16
C ARG A 106 4.41 -32.75 -22.45
N PRO A 107 3.20 -32.91 -22.99
CA PRO A 107 2.84 -34.13 -23.72
C PRO A 107 3.57 -34.16 -25.08
N ARG A 108 4.05 -35.34 -25.47
CA ARG A 108 4.43 -35.69 -26.85
C ARG A 108 3.28 -36.41 -27.52
#